data_AF-A0A8J1XIB6-F1
#
_entry.id   AF-A0A8J1XIB6-F1
#
_cell.length_a   1.000
_cell.length_b   1.000
_cell.length_c   1.000
_cell.angle_alpha   90.00
_cell.angle_beta   90.00
_cell.angle_gamma   90.00
#
_symmetry.space_group_name_H-M   'P 1'
#
loop_
_entity.id
_entity.type
_entity.pdbx_description
1 polymer ?
#
loop_
_entity_poly.entity_id
_entity_poly.type
_entity_poly.pdbx_seq_one_letter_code
_entity_poly.pdbx_strand_id
1 'polypeptide(L)'
;MQLTQDQRVFVVGEWLRSGSLQQVADQFRVRFPDRNVPGKSTIWKNIKKYQREGTSPNLNKGRSGRRRTARSDDPRARIVAAVEDLRGQRDIIRDAVRAMRSRADFCIKRNGGHVEGHWG
;
A
#
# COMPACT_ATOMS: atom_id res chain seq x y z
N MET A 1 -8.96 -16.03 6.14
CA MET A 1 -9.61 -15.03 5.28
C MET A 1 -8.64 -14.54 4.21
N GLN A 2 -9.12 -14.26 2.99
CA GLN A 2 -8.35 -13.59 1.94
C GLN A 2 -8.74 -12.12 1.86
N LEU A 3 -7.78 -11.22 2.01
CA LEU A 3 -7.98 -9.78 1.82
C LEU A 3 -8.00 -9.43 0.33
N THR A 4 -8.93 -8.57 -0.08
CA THR A 4 -8.95 -7.93 -1.40
C THR A 4 -7.76 -6.97 -1.56
N GLN A 5 -7.52 -6.48 -2.77
CA GLN A 5 -6.43 -5.53 -3.01
C GLN A 5 -6.62 -4.25 -2.20
N ASP A 6 -7.81 -3.66 -2.23
CA ASP A 6 -8.13 -2.44 -1.48
C ASP A 6 -7.96 -2.64 0.02
N GLN A 7 -8.38 -3.78 0.55
CA GLN A 7 -8.20 -4.13 1.97
C GLN A 7 -6.72 -4.29 2.35
N ARG A 8 -5.91 -4.83 1.46
CA ARG A 8 -4.45 -4.98 1.68
C ARG A 8 -3.74 -3.63 1.63
N VAL A 9 -4.14 -2.77 0.70
CA VAL A 9 -3.63 -1.39 0.61
C VAL A 9 -4.03 -0.62 1.87
N PHE A 10 -5.28 -0.74 2.29
CA PHE A 10 -5.77 -0.13 3.52
C PHE A 10 -5.00 -0.62 4.75
N VAL A 11 -4.84 -1.93 4.93
CA VAL A 11 -4.11 -2.52 6.07
C VAL A 11 -2.68 -1.97 6.15
N VAL A 12 -1.98 -1.90 5.02
CA VAL A 12 -0.62 -1.37 4.99
C VAL A 12 -0.60 0.13 5.24
N GLY A 13 -1.46 0.90 4.57
CA GLY A 13 -1.54 2.35 4.76
C GLY A 13 -1.84 2.72 6.21
N GLU A 14 -2.78 2.01 6.82
CA GLU A 14 -3.18 2.20 8.20
C GLU A 14 -2.09 1.79 9.19
N TRP A 15 -1.34 0.73 8.89
CA TRP A 15 -0.14 0.37 9.66
C TRP A 15 0.96 1.42 9.54
N LEU A 16 1.22 1.93 8.34
CA LEU A 16 2.23 2.99 8.13
C LEU A 16 1.86 4.29 8.86
N ARG A 17 0.55 4.54 9.02
CA ARG A 17 0.01 5.69 9.76
C ARG A 17 0.08 5.50 11.28
N SER A 18 -0.31 4.33 11.78
CA SER A 18 -0.52 4.08 13.21
C SER A 18 0.61 3.35 13.93
N GLY A 19 1.35 2.49 13.23
CA GLY A 19 2.27 1.53 13.85
C GLY A 19 1.60 0.51 14.78
N SER A 20 0.26 0.38 14.76
CA SER A 20 -0.48 -0.45 15.72
C SER A 20 -1.41 -1.45 15.03
N LEU A 21 -1.20 -2.74 15.30
CA LEU A 21 -2.07 -3.81 14.80
C LEU A 21 -3.50 -3.71 15.32
N GLN A 22 -3.67 -3.17 16.53
CA GLN A 22 -4.97 -2.97 17.13
C GLN A 22 -5.73 -1.86 16.41
N GLN A 23 -5.08 -0.72 16.16
CA GLN A 23 -5.69 0.38 15.41
C GLN A 23 -6.02 -0.02 13.98
N VAL A 24 -5.16 -0.80 13.32
CA VAL A 24 -5.48 -1.36 11.99
C VAL A 24 -6.75 -2.21 12.03
N ALA A 25 -6.91 -3.08 13.03
CA ALA A 25 -8.10 -3.91 13.15
C ALA A 25 -9.37 -3.08 13.42
N ASP A 26 -9.28 -2.08 14.30
CA ASP A 26 -10.40 -1.22 14.66
C ASP A 26 -10.82 -0.33 13.48
N GLN A 27 -9.87 0.28 12.79
CA GLN A 27 -10.15 1.07 11.59
C GLN A 27 -10.60 0.22 10.41
N PHE A 28 -10.14 -1.04 10.32
CA PHE A 28 -10.66 -1.98 9.32
C PHE A 28 -12.14 -2.25 9.53
N ARG A 29 -12.58 -2.41 10.78
CA ARG A 29 -14.00 -2.59 11.14
C ARG A 29 -14.84 -1.38 10.70
N VAL A 30 -14.32 -0.17 10.91
CA VAL A 30 -14.99 1.08 10.52
C VAL A 30 -15.07 1.22 9.00
N ARG A 31 -13.96 0.94 8.29
CA ARG A 31 -13.88 1.12 6.84
C ARG A 31 -14.61 0.04 6.05
N PHE A 32 -14.67 -1.18 6.57
CA PHE A 32 -15.28 -2.34 5.92
C PHE A 32 -16.26 -3.03 6.87
N PRO A 33 -17.40 -2.40 7.20
CA PRO A 33 -18.35 -2.91 8.20
C PRO A 33 -18.95 -4.27 7.80
N ASP A 34 -19.14 -4.50 6.50
CA ASP A 34 -19.70 -5.75 5.96
C ASP A 34 -18.69 -6.91 5.87
N ARG A 35 -17.48 -6.73 6.43
CA ARG A 35 -16.39 -7.70 6.33
C ARG A 35 -15.86 -8.09 7.69
N ASN A 36 -15.53 -9.37 7.82
CA ASN A 36 -14.84 -9.87 9.01
C ASN A 36 -13.49 -9.18 9.15
N VAL A 37 -13.21 -8.70 10.36
CA VAL A 37 -11.93 -8.07 10.69
C VAL A 37 -10.81 -9.12 10.60
N PRO A 38 -9.71 -8.85 9.88
CA PRO A 38 -8.61 -9.80 9.78
C PRO A 38 -7.95 -10.00 11.14
N GLY A 39 -7.62 -11.25 11.45
CA GLY A 39 -6.84 -11.56 12.64
C GLY A 39 -5.46 -10.90 12.59
N LYS A 40 -4.89 -10.60 13.77
CA LYS A 40 -3.57 -9.93 13.90
C LYS A 40 -2.46 -10.59 13.09
N SER A 41 -2.43 -11.93 13.04
CA SER A 41 -1.47 -12.68 12.21
C SER A 41 -1.62 -12.42 10.71
N THR A 42 -2.85 -12.25 10.21
CA THR A 42 -3.11 -11.93 8.79
C THR A 42 -2.68 -10.51 8.45
N ILE A 43 -2.98 -9.55 9.33
CA ILE A 43 -2.53 -8.17 9.21
C ILE A 43 -1.00 -8.13 9.16
N TRP A 44 -0.34 -8.79 10.11
CA TRP A 44 1.12 -8.83 10.19
C TRP A 44 1.78 -9.47 8.96
N LYS A 45 1.24 -10.58 8.45
CA LYS A 45 1.74 -11.21 7.22
C LYS A 45 1.67 -10.27 6.02
N ASN A 46 0.62 -9.46 5.90
CA ASN A 46 0.48 -8.49 4.83
C ASN A 46 1.50 -7.35 4.95
N ILE A 47 1.68 -6.81 6.17
CA ILE A 47 2.70 -5.80 6.48
C ILE A 47 4.11 -6.32 6.20
N LYS A 48 4.45 -7.52 6.70
CA LYS A 48 5.77 -8.12 6.49
C LYS A 48 6.07 -8.35 5.01
N LYS A 49 5.06 -8.74 4.23
CA LYS A 49 5.18 -8.83 2.77
C LYS A 49 5.52 -7.47 2.16
N TYR A 50 4.76 -6.44 2.53
CA TYR A 50 5.00 -5.07 2.05
C TYR A 50 6.39 -4.56 2.41
N GLN A 51 6.84 -4.76 3.65
CA GLN A 51 8.18 -4.36 4.08
C GLN A 51 9.29 -5.06 3.30
N ARG A 52 9.09 -6.32 2.92
CA ARG A 52 10.06 -7.09 2.13
C ARG A 52 10.07 -6.70 0.65
N GLU A 53 8.90 -6.50 0.06
CA GLU A 53 8.74 -6.41 -1.41
C GLU A 53 8.41 -4.99 -1.90
N GLY A 54 8.19 -4.04 -0.99
CA GLY A 54 7.67 -2.70 -1.30
C GLY A 54 6.24 -2.71 -1.85
N THR A 55 5.58 -3.87 -1.91
CA THR A 55 4.28 -4.05 -2.55
C THR A 55 3.34 -4.91 -1.71
N SER A 56 2.11 -4.42 -1.54
CA SER A 56 1.01 -5.13 -0.89
C SER A 56 0.15 -5.97 -1.85
N PRO A 57 -0.01 -5.58 -3.15
CA PRO A 57 -0.72 -6.40 -4.13
C PRO A 57 -0.13 -7.80 -4.24
N ASN A 58 -1.01 -8.79 -4.35
CA ASN A 58 -0.59 -10.13 -4.73
C ASN A 58 -0.51 -10.17 -6.26
N LEU A 59 0.63 -9.79 -6.83
CA LEU A 59 0.91 -9.86 -8.28
C LEU A 59 0.76 -11.29 -8.86
N ASN A 60 0.58 -12.29 -8.00
CA ASN A 60 0.32 -13.68 -8.36
C ASN A 60 -1.15 -13.98 -8.71
N LYS A 61 -2.11 -13.06 -8.46
CA LYS A 61 -3.52 -13.21 -8.86
C LYS A 61 -3.78 -12.93 -10.36
N GLY A 62 -2.83 -13.29 -11.20
CA GLY A 62 -2.95 -13.36 -12.67
C GLY A 62 -2.07 -14.44 -13.29
N ARG A 63 -1.36 -15.24 -12.48
CA ARG A 63 -0.39 -16.24 -12.96
C ARG A 63 -0.83 -17.70 -12.75
N SER A 64 -1.97 -17.96 -12.10
CA SER A 64 -2.46 -19.33 -11.88
C SER A 64 -3.40 -19.86 -12.97
N GLY A 65 -3.36 -19.26 -14.17
CA GLY A 65 -3.99 -19.81 -15.36
C GLY A 65 -2.92 -20.18 -16.36
N ARG A 66 -2.94 -21.42 -16.86
CA ARG A 66 -2.22 -21.85 -18.07
C ARG A 66 -2.25 -20.72 -19.11
N ARG A 67 -1.08 -20.26 -19.58
CA ARG A 67 -0.96 -19.19 -20.57
C ARG A 67 -1.90 -19.45 -21.75
N ARG A 68 -3.00 -18.70 -21.85
CA ARG A 68 -3.64 -18.45 -23.14
C ARG A 68 -2.88 -17.30 -23.78
N THR A 69 -1.95 -17.63 -24.65
CA THR A 69 -1.37 -16.70 -25.62
C THR A 69 -2.50 -16.26 -26.56
N ALA A 70 -3.27 -15.26 -26.16
CA ALA A 70 -4.14 -14.51 -27.05
C ALA A 70 -3.46 -13.17 -27.33
N ARG A 71 -3.14 -12.95 -28.60
CA ARG A 71 -2.38 -11.85 -29.16
C ARG A 71 -3.00 -10.49 -28.84
N SER A 72 -2.17 -9.57 -28.38
CA SER A 72 -2.25 -8.14 -28.69
C SER A 72 -0.81 -7.62 -28.68
N ASP A 73 -0.19 -7.68 -29.86
CA ASP A 73 1.25 -7.55 -30.12
C ASP A 73 1.73 -6.09 -30.22
N ASP A 74 1.43 -5.24 -29.23
CA ASP A 74 2.12 -3.94 -29.15
C ASP A 74 2.58 -3.56 -27.73
N PRO A 75 3.87 -3.83 -27.40
CA PRO A 75 4.51 -3.34 -26.20
C PRO A 75 4.42 -1.82 -26.03
N ARG A 76 4.38 -1.05 -27.12
CA ARG A 76 4.29 0.42 -27.09
C ARG A 76 2.95 0.87 -26.54
N ALA A 77 1.84 0.28 -26.98
CA ALA A 77 0.50 0.59 -26.47
C ALA A 77 0.40 0.35 -24.95
N ARG A 78 1.05 -0.71 -24.44
CA ARG A 78 1.10 -1.01 -23.01
C ARG A 78 1.90 0.03 -22.21
N ILE A 79 3.05 0.46 -22.74
CA ILE A 79 3.87 1.50 -22.11
C ILE A 79 3.12 2.83 -22.08
N VAL A 80 2.49 3.22 -23.19
CA VAL A 80 1.73 4.47 -23.29
C VAL A 80 0.57 4.50 -22.30
N ALA A 81 -0.22 3.42 -22.20
CA ALA A 81 -1.33 3.35 -21.26
C ALA A 81 -0.86 3.47 -19.79
N ALA A 82 0.25 2.82 -19.43
CA ALA A 82 0.82 2.93 -18.09
C ALA A 82 1.33 4.34 -17.78
N VAL A 83 1.92 5.03 -18.75
CA VAL A 83 2.39 6.41 -18.58
C VAL A 83 1.22 7.38 -18.39
N GLU A 84 0.12 7.22 -19.13
CA GLU A 84 -1.06 8.08 -18.98
C GLU A 84 -1.76 7.88 -17.63
N ASP A 85 -1.86 6.64 -17.14
CA ASP A 85 -2.40 6.36 -15.80
C ASP A 85 -1.55 7.04 -14.70
N LEU A 86 -0.22 6.98 -14.82
CA LEU A 86 0.69 7.67 -13.90
C LEU A 86 0.57 9.21 -13.99
N ARG A 87 0.31 9.77 -15.18
CA ARG A 87 0.07 11.21 -15.36
C ARG A 87 -1.23 11.67 -14.69
N GLY A 88 -2.27 10.84 -14.71
CA GLY A 88 -3.54 11.10 -14.02
C GLY A 88 -3.43 11.12 -12.49
N GLN A 89 -2.41 10.47 -11.94
CA GLN A 89 -2.16 10.37 -10.49
C GLN A 89 -1.15 11.41 -9.97
N ARG A 90 -0.93 12.50 -10.72
CA ARG A 90 0.07 13.54 -10.42
C ARG A 90 -0.04 14.11 -9.02
N ASP A 91 -1.25 14.32 -8.51
CA ASP A 91 -1.45 14.89 -7.18
C ASP A 91 -1.08 13.89 -6.07
N ILE A 92 -1.39 12.60 -6.26
CA ILE A 92 -0.99 11.53 -5.34
C ILE A 92 0.53 11.42 -5.24
N ILE A 93 1.22 11.50 -6.40
CA ILE A 93 2.68 11.47 -6.45
C ILE A 93 3.27 12.72 -5.77
N ARG A 94 2.69 13.91 -6.03
CA ARG A 94 3.12 15.16 -5.40
C ARG A 94 2.98 15.11 -3.88
N ASP A 95 1.86 14.62 -3.38
CA ASP A 95 1.59 14.51 -1.95
C ASP A 95 2.51 13.50 -1.27
N ALA A 96 2.76 12.36 -1.90
CA ALA A 96 3.73 11.37 -1.42
C ALA A 96 5.14 11.97 -1.32
N VAL A 97 5.59 12.70 -2.35
CA VAL A 97 6.91 13.36 -2.35
C VAL A 97 6.97 14.45 -1.27
N ARG A 98 5.89 15.20 -1.05
CA ARG A 98 5.83 16.22 0.00
C ARG A 98 5.91 15.61 1.40
N ALA A 99 5.22 14.49 1.64
CA ALA A 99 5.28 13.76 2.90
C ALA A 99 6.68 13.19 3.17
N MET A 100 7.33 12.62 2.15
CA MET A 100 8.71 12.12 2.25
C MET A 100 9.69 13.24 2.61
N ARG A 101 9.56 14.41 1.96
CA ARG A 101 10.39 15.58 2.26
C ARG A 101 10.18 16.09 3.68
N SER A 102 8.94 16.25 4.11
CA SER A 102 8.63 16.69 5.47
C SER A 102 9.23 15.76 6.54
N ARG A 103 9.29 14.45 6.25
CA ARG A 103 9.89 13.45 7.16
C ARG A 103 11.41 13.55 7.16
N ALA A 104 12.03 13.74 6.01
CA ALA A 104 13.47 13.97 5.92
C ALA A 104 13.90 15.23 6.70
N ASP A 105 13.16 16.33 6.53
CA ASP A 105 13.42 17.59 7.26
C ASP A 105 13.28 17.40 8.77
N PHE A 106 12.29 16.61 9.21
CA PHE A 106 12.09 16.32 10.62
C PHE A 106 13.20 15.42 11.21
N CYS A 107 13.65 14.41 10.47
CA CYS A 107 14.79 13.57 10.87
C CYS A 107 16.07 14.40 11.04
N ILE A 108 16.34 15.33 10.11
CA ILE A 108 17.50 16.21 10.18
C ILE A 108 17.43 17.12 11.41
N LYS A 109 16.28 17.75 11.67
CA LYS A 109 16.07 18.62 12.85
C LYS A 109 16.26 17.90 14.20
N ARG A 110 16.08 16.57 14.24
CA ARG A 110 16.26 15.75 15.45
C ARG A 110 17.58 14.95 15.49
N ASN A 111 18.58 15.28 14.66
CA ASN A 111 19.86 14.53 14.58
C ASN A 111 19.66 13.01 14.35
N GLY A 112 18.68 12.63 13.53
CA GLY A 112 18.38 11.22 13.24
C GLY A 112 17.59 10.50 14.34
N GLY A 113 17.09 11.21 15.36
CA GLY A 113 16.23 10.64 16.39
C GLY A 113 14.91 10.08 15.84
N HIS A 114 14.47 8.94 16.39
CA HIS A 114 13.21 8.28 16.04
C HIS A 114 12.01 9.23 16.16
N VAL A 115 11.14 9.24 15.14
CA VAL A 115 9.95 10.10 15.10
C VAL A 115 8.75 9.33 15.65
N GLU A 116 8.53 9.41 16.96
CA GLU A 116 7.22 9.08 17.55
C GLU A 116 6.27 10.25 17.29
N GLY A 117 5.07 9.94 16.78
CA GLY A 117 4.04 10.93 16.48
C GLY A 117 3.31 11.38 17.73
N HIS A 118 3.62 12.58 18.23
CA HIS A 118 2.71 13.37 19.06
C HIS A 118 1.74 14.12 18.14
N TRP A 119 0.45 13.82 18.24
CA TRP A 119 -0.61 14.66 17.68
C TRP A 119 -1.66 14.86 18.78
N GLY A 120 -1.65 16.06 19.37
CA GLY A 120 -2.78 16.62 20.11
C GLY A 120 -3.77 17.28 19.16
#